data_AF-A0A7C8GQQ4-F1
#
_entry.id   AF-A0A7C8GQQ4-F1
#
_cell.length_a   1.000
_cell.length_b   1.000
_cell.length_c   1.000
_cell.angle_alpha   90.00
_cell.angle_beta   90.00
_cell.angle_gamma   90.00
#
_symmetry.space_group_name_H-M   'P 1'
#
loop_
_entity.id
_entity.type
_entity.pdbx_description
1 polymer ?
#
loop_
_entity_poly.entity_id
_entity_poly.type
_entity_poly.pdbx_seq_one_letter_code
_entity_poly.pdbx_strand_id
1 'polypeptide(L)'
;MKNMQIGDNYLNFDGDGDYIETDPYGELNEVTFEIECFVNDFNAHSAPIGNFNHSLNKGLNIVPYQATRLQIYHGDGVLEYSGTNSMTYIYTDVPKKKWFHLAISYKNNTITIFKNGEVIEVLNKGVDLSNLPVIMGKWASSYGSYFFNGYLTNTRMWDVARTKQEIQETMWKRLSGSETNLIGNWLMNEGAGEVINDNTTNHKTGTLHGPTWKTSQLDEILIWGGNKYRKVRGFIVNSAGELVEFYRPVTNHTNFTTHSGMALHATQTLTKSEVNTGSTVLSVANAAGFFIGQEITINDGTNTEQVAVTAINGNDLTITPLQNAYKRNAIVGRSIAEVNDKLTFRSRITYSVSIN
;
A
#
# COMPACT_ATOMS: atom_id res chain seq x y z
N MET A 1 3.62 5.55 5.72
CA MET A 1 2.68 5.80 4.60
C MET A 1 2.87 4.64 3.64
N LYS A 2 1.78 4.06 3.13
CA LYS A 2 1.84 2.94 2.19
C LYS A 2 2.50 3.37 0.88
N ASN A 3 3.42 2.56 0.36
CA ASN A 3 4.06 2.76 -0.94
C ASN A 3 3.25 2.13 -2.08
N MET A 4 1.94 2.35 -2.14
CA MET A 4 1.12 1.84 -3.25
C MET A 4 1.37 2.72 -4.47
N GLN A 5 1.95 2.14 -5.51
CA GLN A 5 2.20 2.80 -6.79
C GLN A 5 0.99 2.61 -7.71
N ILE A 6 0.84 3.48 -8.72
CA ILE A 6 -0.15 3.30 -9.78
C ILE A 6 0.14 1.99 -10.51
N GLY A 7 -0.89 1.20 -10.79
CA GLY A 7 -0.75 -0.11 -11.41
C GLY A 7 -0.55 -1.26 -10.42
N ASP A 8 -0.36 -0.97 -9.12
CA ASP A 8 -0.35 -2.01 -8.09
C ASP A 8 -1.73 -2.65 -7.93
N ASN A 9 -1.76 -3.96 -7.93
CA ASN A 9 -3.00 -4.70 -7.67
C ASN A 9 -3.22 -4.91 -6.17
N TYR A 10 -4.48 -5.10 -5.81
CA TYR A 10 -4.97 -5.46 -4.49
C TYR A 10 -6.35 -6.12 -4.62
N LEU A 11 -6.84 -6.73 -3.55
CA LEU A 11 -8.15 -7.38 -3.54
C LEU A 11 -9.22 -6.51 -2.90
N ASN A 12 -10.41 -6.48 -3.51
CA ASN A 12 -11.61 -5.87 -3.00
C ASN A 12 -12.53 -6.92 -2.39
N PHE A 13 -12.94 -6.65 -1.15
CA PHE A 13 -13.93 -7.40 -0.40
C PHE A 13 -15.14 -6.48 -0.22
N ASP A 14 -16.31 -6.91 -0.69
CA ASP A 14 -17.52 -6.09 -0.73
C ASP A 14 -18.35 -6.11 0.57
N GLY A 15 -17.96 -6.95 1.53
CA GLY A 15 -18.68 -7.16 2.79
C GLY A 15 -19.75 -8.25 2.74
N ASP A 16 -19.83 -9.03 1.67
CA ASP A 16 -20.77 -10.14 1.49
C ASP A 16 -20.13 -11.35 0.80
N GLY A 17 -20.01 -12.48 1.49
CA GLY A 17 -19.49 -13.73 0.90
C GLY A 17 -17.98 -13.80 0.70
N ASP A 18 -17.29 -12.66 0.59
CA ASP A 18 -15.88 -12.59 0.20
C ASP A 18 -14.90 -13.05 1.29
N TYR A 19 -14.07 -14.06 0.99
CA TYR A 19 -12.93 -14.44 1.83
C TYR A 19 -11.79 -15.12 1.07
N ILE A 20 -10.67 -15.30 1.76
CA ILE A 20 -9.54 -16.11 1.31
C ILE A 20 -9.23 -17.15 2.39
N GLU A 21 -8.89 -18.35 1.96
CA GLU A 21 -8.49 -19.45 2.83
C GLU A 21 -7.22 -20.13 2.30
N THR A 22 -6.30 -20.43 3.20
CA THR A 22 -5.05 -21.14 2.91
C THR A 22 -5.10 -22.56 3.46
N ASP A 23 -4.17 -23.41 3.03
CA ASP A 23 -3.90 -24.65 3.76
C ASP A 23 -3.40 -24.35 5.20
N PRO A 24 -3.63 -25.28 6.15
CA PRO A 24 -3.07 -25.18 7.51
C PRO A 24 -1.54 -25.21 7.56
N TYR A 25 -1.00 -24.61 8.62
CA TYR A 25 0.45 -24.49 8.88
C TYR A 25 1.01 -25.49 9.91
N GLY A 26 0.19 -26.43 10.39
CA GLY A 26 0.62 -27.39 11.42
C GLY A 26 0.81 -26.74 12.79
N GLU A 27 1.77 -27.23 13.57
CA GLU A 27 2.01 -26.75 14.94
C GLU A 27 2.85 -25.47 14.96
N LEU A 28 2.35 -24.44 15.64
CA LEU A 28 3.01 -23.15 15.81
C LEU A 28 3.06 -22.78 17.29
N ASN A 29 4.24 -22.34 17.76
CA ASN A 29 4.45 -21.91 19.15
C ASN A 29 4.45 -20.38 19.29
N GLU A 30 4.87 -19.69 18.24
CA GLU A 30 4.87 -18.24 18.11
C GLU A 30 4.52 -17.87 16.68
N VAL A 31 3.94 -16.68 16.50
CA VAL A 31 3.51 -16.20 15.19
C VAL A 31 3.48 -14.68 15.15
N THR A 32 3.68 -14.10 13.97
CA THR A 32 3.20 -12.75 13.66
C THR A 32 2.36 -12.78 12.38
N PHE A 33 1.12 -12.28 12.46
CA PHE A 33 0.31 -11.94 11.30
C PHE A 33 0.48 -10.46 10.98
N GLU A 34 0.70 -10.11 9.72
CA GLU A 34 0.77 -8.72 9.24
C GLU A 34 -0.13 -8.53 8.03
N ILE A 35 -0.81 -7.38 7.96
CA ILE A 35 -1.62 -7.03 6.81
C ILE A 35 -1.66 -5.53 6.58
N GLU A 36 -1.63 -5.14 5.31
CA GLU A 36 -2.04 -3.81 4.89
C GLU A 36 -3.51 -3.85 4.49
N CYS A 37 -4.33 -3.02 5.13
CA CYS A 37 -5.76 -3.00 4.89
C CYS A 37 -6.31 -1.58 4.75
N PHE A 38 -7.44 -1.48 4.05
CA PHE A 38 -8.23 -0.27 3.87
C PHE A 38 -9.67 -0.61 4.19
N VAL A 39 -10.25 0.02 5.21
CA VAL A 39 -11.61 -0.28 5.65
C VAL A 39 -12.58 0.68 4.96
N ASN A 40 -13.47 0.16 4.11
CA ASN A 40 -14.56 0.93 3.50
C ASN A 40 -15.69 1.15 4.51
N ASP A 41 -16.14 0.05 5.13
CA ASP A 41 -17.11 0.07 6.22
C ASP A 41 -16.76 -0.93 7.32
N PHE A 42 -17.25 -0.65 8.52
CA PHE A 42 -17.08 -1.56 9.65
C PHE A 42 -18.20 -2.59 9.63
N ASN A 43 -17.82 -3.86 9.50
CA ASN A 43 -18.71 -4.96 9.77
C ASN A 43 -18.23 -5.69 11.03
N ALA A 44 -19.13 -5.84 11.98
CA ALA A 44 -18.81 -6.47 13.26
C ALA A 44 -18.15 -7.83 13.02
N HIS A 45 -17.06 -8.11 13.72
CA HIS A 45 -16.41 -9.43 13.75
C HIS A 45 -15.66 -9.87 12.47
N SER A 46 -15.70 -9.10 11.38
CA SER A 46 -14.96 -9.41 10.16
C SER A 46 -13.45 -9.15 10.29
N ALA A 47 -12.62 -10.18 10.11
CA ALA A 47 -11.18 -10.09 10.27
C ALA A 47 -10.49 -9.91 8.90
N PRO A 48 -9.67 -8.86 8.69
CA PRO A 48 -8.79 -8.79 7.52
C PRO A 48 -7.78 -9.94 7.49
N ILE A 49 -7.30 -10.40 8.65
CA ILE A 49 -6.40 -11.57 8.77
C ILE A 49 -6.52 -12.26 10.13
N GLY A 50 -6.34 -13.58 10.11
CA GLY A 50 -5.81 -14.38 11.22
C GLY A 50 -6.14 -15.86 11.05
N ASN A 51 -6.06 -16.65 12.11
CA ASN A 51 -6.33 -18.09 12.10
C ASN A 51 -7.34 -18.53 13.18
N PHE A 52 -8.11 -17.62 13.78
CA PHE A 52 -9.07 -17.94 14.83
C PHE A 52 -10.13 -18.95 14.33
N ASN A 53 -10.56 -19.87 15.17
CA ASN A 53 -11.69 -20.77 14.94
C ASN A 53 -12.60 -20.73 16.16
N HIS A 54 -13.77 -20.12 15.99
CA HIS A 54 -14.71 -19.92 17.08
C HIS A 54 -15.26 -21.24 17.65
N SER A 55 -15.49 -22.24 16.83
CA SER A 55 -16.07 -23.52 17.29
C SER A 55 -15.11 -24.31 18.16
N LEU A 56 -13.82 -24.13 17.94
CA LEU A 56 -12.75 -24.75 18.72
C LEU A 56 -12.28 -23.85 19.87
N ASN A 57 -12.69 -22.58 19.88
CA ASN A 57 -12.10 -21.54 20.73
C ASN A 57 -10.56 -21.51 20.61
N LYS A 58 -10.02 -21.50 19.38
CA LYS A 58 -8.57 -21.55 19.10
C LYS A 58 -8.15 -20.43 18.16
N GLY A 59 -6.86 -20.09 18.16
CA GLY A 59 -6.25 -19.16 17.22
C GLY A 59 -6.40 -17.70 17.60
N LEU A 60 -6.11 -16.82 16.64
CA LEU A 60 -5.96 -15.39 16.87
C LEU A 60 -6.38 -14.58 15.64
N ASN A 61 -7.27 -13.60 15.82
CA ASN A 61 -7.67 -12.65 14.77
C ASN A 61 -7.70 -11.21 15.28
N ILE A 62 -7.45 -10.28 14.37
CA ILE A 62 -7.63 -8.84 14.58
C ILE A 62 -8.81 -8.34 13.76
N VAL A 63 -9.69 -7.53 14.36
CA VAL A 63 -10.94 -7.05 13.75
C VAL A 63 -11.05 -5.53 13.88
N PRO A 64 -11.05 -4.80 12.75
CA PRO A 64 -11.50 -3.42 12.66
C PRO A 64 -12.99 -3.30 13.01
N TYR A 65 -13.31 -3.05 14.28
CA TYR A 65 -14.69 -3.10 14.77
C TYR A 65 -15.43 -1.78 14.55
N GLN A 66 -14.82 -0.65 14.92
CA GLN A 66 -15.38 0.70 14.81
C GLN A 66 -14.25 1.74 14.66
N ALA A 67 -14.61 2.99 14.35
CA ALA A 67 -13.66 4.08 14.13
C ALA A 67 -12.70 4.35 15.30
N THR A 68 -13.05 3.92 16.50
CA THR A 68 -12.28 4.13 17.74
C THR A 68 -11.93 2.83 18.45
N ARG A 69 -12.11 1.68 17.78
CA ARG A 69 -11.98 0.38 18.45
C ARG A 69 -11.58 -0.75 17.51
N LEU A 70 -10.53 -1.46 17.90
CA LEU A 70 -10.23 -2.80 17.41
C LEU A 70 -10.80 -3.84 18.37
N GLN A 71 -11.01 -5.03 17.85
CA GLN A 71 -11.39 -6.21 18.61
C GLN A 71 -10.41 -7.34 18.30
N ILE A 72 -9.90 -8.00 19.33
CA ILE A 72 -9.04 -9.17 19.21
C ILE A 72 -9.83 -10.38 19.65
N TYR A 73 -9.90 -11.38 18.78
CA TYR A 73 -10.36 -12.71 19.14
C TYR A 73 -9.14 -13.60 19.39
N HIS A 74 -9.15 -14.30 20.51
CA HIS A 74 -8.06 -15.19 20.93
C HIS A 74 -8.67 -16.41 21.61
N GLY A 75 -8.03 -17.56 21.52
CA GLY A 75 -8.56 -18.78 22.13
C GLY A 75 -7.48 -19.82 22.39
N ASP A 76 -7.60 -20.51 23.52
CA ASP A 76 -6.67 -21.51 24.05
C ASP A 76 -7.13 -22.97 23.86
N GLY A 77 -8.24 -23.17 23.16
CA GLY A 77 -8.84 -24.48 22.89
C GLY A 77 -9.77 -24.99 23.98
N VAL A 78 -9.98 -24.25 25.06
CA VAL A 78 -10.88 -24.65 26.15
C VAL A 78 -12.32 -24.26 25.79
N LEU A 79 -13.23 -25.24 25.75
CA LEU A 79 -14.62 -25.06 25.30
C LEU A 79 -15.59 -24.52 26.38
N GLU A 80 -15.11 -24.21 27.58
CA GLU A 80 -15.94 -23.62 28.64
C GLU A 80 -16.25 -22.15 28.36
N TYR A 81 -17.42 -21.93 27.76
CA TYR A 81 -17.90 -20.61 27.37
C TYR A 81 -18.33 -19.78 28.59
N SER A 82 -17.38 -19.13 29.25
CA SER A 82 -17.68 -17.87 29.95
C SER A 82 -17.34 -16.73 29.00
N GLY A 83 -18.35 -15.97 28.56
CA GLY A 83 -18.31 -15.00 27.45
C GLY A 83 -17.34 -13.80 27.56
N THR A 84 -16.32 -13.88 28.41
CA THR A 84 -15.27 -12.87 28.63
C THR A 84 -13.85 -13.36 28.31
N ASN A 85 -13.66 -14.64 27.92
CA ASN A 85 -12.31 -15.21 27.78
C ASN A 85 -11.72 -15.20 26.37
N SER A 86 -12.50 -14.98 25.32
CA SER A 86 -12.02 -15.15 23.92
C SER A 86 -12.05 -13.89 23.07
N MET A 87 -12.26 -12.73 23.71
CA MET A 87 -12.42 -11.45 23.02
C MET A 87 -11.93 -10.30 23.88
N THR A 88 -11.16 -9.37 23.30
CA THR A 88 -10.70 -8.15 23.95
C THR A 88 -10.95 -6.94 23.05
N TYR A 89 -11.46 -5.84 23.62
CA TYR A 89 -11.56 -4.56 22.92
C TYR A 89 -10.32 -3.70 23.17
N ILE A 90 -9.82 -3.06 22.12
CA ILE A 90 -8.68 -2.13 22.19
C ILE A 90 -9.16 -0.78 21.67
N TYR A 91 -9.06 0.25 22.51
CA TYR A 91 -9.42 1.62 22.13
C TYR A 91 -8.28 2.25 21.34
N THR A 92 -8.51 2.48 20.06
CA THR A 92 -7.55 3.11 19.15
C THR A 92 -8.28 3.64 17.93
N ASP A 93 -7.79 4.71 17.30
CA ASP A 93 -8.37 5.16 16.05
C ASP A 93 -8.21 4.09 14.94
N VAL A 94 -9.27 3.82 14.20
CA VAL A 94 -9.27 2.92 13.06
C VAL A 94 -9.78 3.72 11.87
N PRO A 95 -8.90 4.13 10.94
CA PRO A 95 -9.29 5.05 9.90
C PRO A 95 -10.17 4.33 8.86
N LYS A 96 -11.36 4.88 8.59
CA LYS A 96 -12.12 4.51 7.40
C LYS A 96 -11.50 5.18 6.17
N LYS A 97 -11.62 4.50 5.04
CA LYS A 97 -11.25 5.01 3.72
C LYS A 97 -9.79 5.48 3.63
N LYS A 98 -8.90 4.84 4.39
CA LYS A 98 -7.44 5.06 4.35
C LYS A 98 -6.72 3.74 4.53
N TRP A 99 -5.57 3.61 3.88
CA TRP A 99 -4.68 2.47 4.08
C TRP A 99 -3.94 2.59 5.40
N PHE A 100 -3.85 1.49 6.13
CA PHE A 100 -3.05 1.36 7.33
C PHE A 100 -2.53 -0.07 7.45
N HIS A 101 -1.52 -0.25 8.29
CA HIS A 101 -0.93 -1.55 8.58
C HIS A 101 -1.40 -2.03 9.94
N LEU A 102 -1.77 -3.30 10.02
CA LEU A 102 -2.06 -4.00 11.26
C LEU A 102 -1.12 -5.19 11.39
N ALA A 103 -0.67 -5.43 12.62
CA ALA A 103 -0.02 -6.68 12.95
C ALA A 103 -0.43 -7.18 14.33
N ILE A 104 -0.38 -8.48 14.50
CA ILE A 104 -0.57 -9.14 15.77
C ILE A 104 0.48 -10.23 15.93
N SER A 105 1.27 -10.14 17.00
CA SER A 105 2.29 -11.13 17.33
C SER A 105 1.93 -11.88 18.61
N TYR A 106 2.36 -13.13 18.70
CA TYR A 106 2.13 -13.99 19.85
C TYR A 106 3.37 -14.80 20.19
N LYS A 107 3.79 -14.75 21.46
CA LYS A 107 4.84 -15.59 22.04
C LYS A 107 4.62 -15.73 23.54
N ASN A 108 4.74 -16.94 24.07
CA ASN A 108 4.69 -17.22 25.51
C ASN A 108 3.50 -16.55 26.23
N ASN A 109 2.27 -16.79 25.75
CA ASN A 109 1.03 -16.18 26.26
C ASN A 109 0.96 -14.65 26.18
N THR A 110 1.86 -14.02 25.42
CA THR A 110 1.87 -12.56 25.22
C THR A 110 1.43 -12.26 23.80
N ILE A 111 0.28 -11.60 23.65
CA ILE A 111 -0.20 -11.05 22.39
C ILE A 111 0.21 -9.59 22.33
N THR A 112 0.96 -9.17 21.29
CA THR A 112 1.27 -7.76 21.05
C THR A 112 0.56 -7.29 19.80
N ILE A 113 -0.15 -6.18 19.89
CA ILE A 113 -0.93 -5.62 18.80
C ILE A 113 -0.26 -4.35 18.30
N PHE A 114 -0.13 -4.24 16.97
CA PHE A 114 0.50 -3.12 16.31
C PHE A 114 -0.44 -2.47 15.30
N LYS A 115 -0.35 -1.14 15.22
CA LYS A 115 -0.98 -0.35 14.15
C LYS A 115 0.03 0.62 13.58
N ASN A 116 0.25 0.59 12.27
CA ASN A 116 1.27 1.38 11.58
C ASN A 116 2.67 1.24 12.20
N GLY A 117 3.00 0.03 12.65
CA GLY A 117 4.29 -0.27 13.27
C GLY A 117 4.46 0.24 14.71
N GLU A 118 3.43 0.82 15.33
CA GLU A 118 3.44 1.20 16.74
C GLU A 118 2.69 0.18 17.59
N VAL A 119 3.23 -0.16 18.76
CA VAL A 119 2.54 -1.03 19.73
C VAL A 119 1.36 -0.25 20.30
N ILE A 120 0.16 -0.81 20.19
CA ILE A 120 -1.07 -0.20 20.72
C ILE A 120 -1.63 -0.93 21.94
N GLU A 121 -1.28 -2.21 22.12
CA GLU A 121 -1.73 -2.99 23.27
C GLU A 121 -0.87 -4.25 23.46
N VAL A 122 -0.77 -4.72 24.71
CA VAL A 122 -0.15 -5.99 25.08
C VAL A 122 -1.09 -6.77 25.99
N LEU A 123 -1.44 -8.00 25.61
CA LEU A 123 -2.36 -8.86 26.37
C LEU A 123 -1.64 -10.12 26.84
N ASN A 124 -1.91 -10.52 28.09
CA ASN A 124 -1.46 -11.80 28.63
C ASN A 124 -2.59 -12.83 28.55
N LYS A 125 -2.62 -13.60 27.45
CA LYS A 125 -3.66 -14.57 27.11
C LYS A 125 -3.04 -15.78 26.44
N GLY A 126 -3.46 -16.98 26.84
CA GLY A 126 -3.08 -18.20 26.15
C GLY A 126 -3.76 -18.27 24.78
N VAL A 127 -3.00 -18.72 23.78
CA VAL A 127 -3.52 -18.98 22.44
C VAL A 127 -3.03 -20.34 21.99
N ASP A 128 -3.96 -21.16 21.49
CA ASP A 128 -3.67 -22.39 20.77
C ASP A 128 -3.68 -22.09 19.27
N LEU A 129 -2.50 -22.16 18.64
CA LEU A 129 -2.29 -21.90 17.22
C LEU A 129 -2.29 -23.18 16.36
N SER A 130 -2.49 -24.35 16.97
CA SER A 130 -2.29 -25.66 16.34
C SER A 130 -3.20 -25.89 15.13
N ASN A 131 -2.58 -26.14 13.99
CA ASN A 131 -3.16 -26.68 12.76
C ASN A 131 -4.41 -25.95 12.24
N LEU A 132 -4.38 -24.61 12.25
CA LEU A 132 -5.44 -23.78 11.70
C LEU A 132 -5.03 -23.18 10.33
N PRO A 133 -5.97 -23.09 9.37
CA PRO A 133 -5.76 -22.31 8.16
C PRO A 133 -5.69 -20.81 8.48
N VAL A 134 -5.02 -20.05 7.62
CA VAL A 134 -5.14 -18.58 7.66
C VAL A 134 -6.38 -18.19 6.85
N ILE A 135 -7.22 -17.38 7.47
CA ILE A 135 -8.43 -16.84 6.87
C ILE A 135 -8.30 -15.33 6.78
N MET A 136 -8.63 -14.78 5.61
CA MET A 136 -8.65 -13.35 5.36
C MET A 136 -10.03 -12.95 4.87
N GLY A 137 -10.53 -11.82 5.35
CA GLY A 137 -11.78 -11.24 4.85
C GLY A 137 -13.07 -11.76 5.48
N LYS A 138 -13.04 -12.70 6.43
CA LYS A 138 -14.25 -13.14 7.15
C LYS A 138 -14.02 -13.37 8.64
N TRP A 139 -15.12 -13.39 9.39
CA TRP A 139 -15.14 -13.99 10.72
C TRP A 139 -15.10 -15.52 10.59
N ALA A 140 -14.19 -16.14 11.32
CA ALA A 140 -14.05 -17.59 11.33
C ALA A 140 -14.94 -18.20 12.43
N SER A 141 -16.26 -18.17 12.19
CA SER A 141 -17.28 -18.66 13.10
C SER A 141 -18.35 -19.49 12.38
N SER A 142 -18.95 -20.42 13.13
CA SER A 142 -20.11 -21.22 12.71
C SER A 142 -21.45 -20.51 12.93
N TYR A 143 -21.47 -19.40 13.69
CA TYR A 143 -22.70 -18.74 14.17
C TYR A 143 -23.18 -17.59 13.28
N GLY A 144 -22.50 -17.31 12.17
CA GLY A 144 -22.89 -16.29 11.21
C GLY A 144 -21.72 -15.88 10.32
N SER A 145 -22.03 -15.47 9.10
CA SER A 145 -21.03 -15.06 8.12
C SER A 145 -20.87 -13.55 8.14
N TYR A 146 -19.82 -13.06 8.79
CA TYR A 146 -19.45 -11.65 8.76
C TYR A 146 -18.25 -11.48 7.86
N PHE A 147 -18.37 -10.59 6.88
CA PHE A 147 -17.37 -10.40 5.84
C PHE A 147 -16.81 -8.99 5.88
N PHE A 148 -15.53 -8.89 5.56
CA PHE A 148 -14.77 -7.66 5.56
C PHE A 148 -15.22 -6.79 4.39
N ASN A 149 -15.40 -5.50 4.63
CA ASN A 149 -15.71 -4.54 3.58
C ASN A 149 -14.53 -3.57 3.42
N GLY A 150 -13.75 -3.77 2.36
CA GLY A 150 -12.51 -3.04 2.19
C GLY A 150 -11.54 -3.63 1.18
N TYR A 151 -10.29 -3.19 1.28
CA TYR A 151 -9.20 -3.66 0.43
C TYR A 151 -8.08 -4.28 1.26
N LEU A 152 -7.48 -5.36 0.77
CA LEU A 152 -6.32 -6.03 1.39
C LEU A 152 -5.16 -6.14 0.40
N THR A 153 -3.92 -6.06 0.91
CA THR A 153 -2.69 -6.37 0.16
C THR A 153 -1.55 -6.72 1.12
N ASN A 154 -0.41 -7.19 0.58
CA ASN A 154 0.85 -7.41 1.31
C ASN A 154 0.65 -8.12 2.66
N THR A 155 -0.04 -9.26 2.61
CA THR A 155 -0.35 -10.06 3.80
C THR A 155 0.77 -11.03 4.10
N ARG A 156 1.14 -11.17 5.37
CA ARG A 156 2.30 -11.98 5.78
C ARG A 156 2.02 -12.77 7.04
N MET A 157 2.72 -13.88 7.15
CA MET A 157 2.77 -14.72 8.33
C MET A 157 4.21 -15.12 8.62
N TRP A 158 4.63 -14.93 9.87
CA TRP A 158 5.96 -15.28 10.35
C TRP A 158 5.87 -16.33 11.45
N ASP A 159 6.80 -17.29 11.51
CA ASP A 159 6.90 -18.29 12.58
C ASP A 159 7.71 -17.80 13.80
N VAL A 160 7.77 -16.48 13.97
CA VAL A 160 8.41 -15.78 15.08
C VAL A 160 7.54 -14.61 15.53
N ALA A 161 7.51 -14.32 16.83
CA ALA A 161 6.94 -13.07 17.31
C ALA A 161 7.89 -11.89 17.02
N ARG A 162 7.61 -11.16 15.94
CA ARG A 162 8.37 -9.99 15.52
C ARG A 162 8.24 -8.82 16.49
N THR A 163 9.33 -8.08 16.61
CA THR A 163 9.45 -6.86 17.39
C THR A 163 8.88 -5.65 16.64
N LYS A 164 8.64 -4.55 17.38
CA LYS A 164 8.25 -3.26 16.80
C LYS A 164 9.20 -2.81 15.68
N GLN A 165 10.51 -2.89 15.92
CA GLN A 165 11.52 -2.42 14.97
C GLN A 165 11.47 -3.22 13.66
N GLU A 166 11.44 -4.55 13.76
CA GLU A 166 11.38 -5.44 12.59
C GLU A 166 10.11 -5.17 11.73
N ILE A 167 8.96 -4.96 12.40
CA ILE A 167 7.72 -4.58 11.72
C ILE A 167 7.88 -3.22 11.02
N GLN A 168 8.40 -2.20 11.70
CA GLN A 168 8.59 -0.86 11.13
C GLN A 168 9.51 -0.86 9.91
N GLU A 169 10.54 -1.71 9.92
CA GLU A 169 11.50 -1.83 8.82
C GLU A 169 10.89 -2.43 7.54
N THR A 170 9.79 -3.18 7.64
CA THR A 170 9.27 -4.01 6.54
C THR A 170 7.79 -3.81 6.22
N MET A 171 7.00 -3.17 7.08
CA MET A 171 5.54 -3.04 6.93
C MET A 171 5.07 -2.41 5.63
N TRP A 172 5.90 -1.61 4.94
CA TRP A 172 5.58 -0.93 3.68
C TRP A 172 6.44 -1.36 2.48
N LYS A 173 7.15 -2.50 2.60
CA LYS A 173 8.02 -3.04 1.55
C LYS A 173 7.37 -4.27 0.92
N ARG A 174 7.57 -4.49 -0.37
CA ARG A 174 7.30 -5.81 -0.95
C ARG A 174 8.48 -6.73 -0.61
N LEU A 175 8.20 -7.78 0.14
CA LEU A 175 9.19 -8.76 0.55
C LEU A 175 9.34 -9.84 -0.53
N SER A 176 10.53 -10.40 -0.62
CA SER A 176 10.90 -11.38 -1.64
C SER A 176 10.29 -12.76 -1.39
N GLY A 177 10.01 -13.10 -0.12
CA GLY A 177 9.59 -14.43 0.32
C GLY A 177 10.73 -15.30 0.85
N SER A 178 11.99 -14.86 0.73
CA SER A 178 13.17 -15.58 1.24
C SER A 178 13.67 -15.07 2.60
N GLU A 179 12.93 -14.17 3.24
CA GLU A 179 13.27 -13.66 4.55
C GLU A 179 13.20 -14.78 5.60
N THR A 180 14.20 -14.86 6.48
CA THR A 180 14.21 -15.83 7.58
C THR A 180 12.93 -15.72 8.40
N ASN A 181 12.35 -16.87 8.76
CA ASN A 181 11.12 -16.98 9.56
C ASN A 181 9.83 -16.49 8.87
N LEU A 182 9.88 -16.07 7.60
CA LEU A 182 8.69 -15.74 6.81
C LEU A 182 8.10 -17.04 6.24
N ILE A 183 6.94 -17.43 6.74
CA ILE A 183 6.29 -18.69 6.38
C ILE A 183 5.08 -18.53 5.46
N GLY A 184 4.56 -17.32 5.31
CA GLY A 184 3.58 -16.96 4.29
C GLY A 184 3.77 -15.53 3.81
N ASN A 185 3.83 -15.31 2.50
CA ASN A 185 4.00 -13.99 1.90
C ASN A 185 3.10 -13.84 0.67
N TRP A 186 1.93 -13.24 0.88
CA TRP A 186 0.96 -12.98 -0.17
C TRP A 186 0.95 -11.50 -0.54
N LEU A 187 1.61 -11.17 -1.66
CA LEU A 187 1.69 -9.80 -2.15
C LEU A 187 0.34 -9.28 -2.67
N MET A 188 -0.54 -10.19 -3.12
CA MET A 188 -1.83 -9.87 -3.76
C MET A 188 -1.63 -8.91 -4.95
N ASN A 189 -0.70 -9.25 -5.83
CA ASN A 189 -0.32 -8.43 -6.99
C ASN A 189 -0.62 -9.08 -8.34
N GLU A 190 -1.25 -10.26 -8.35
CA GLU A 190 -1.56 -11.06 -9.54
C GLU A 190 -2.48 -10.33 -10.52
N GLY A 191 -3.48 -9.60 -10.01
CA GLY A 191 -4.38 -8.77 -10.82
C GLY A 191 -5.46 -9.52 -11.58
N ALA A 192 -5.45 -10.85 -11.56
CA ALA A 192 -6.49 -11.72 -12.12
C ALA A 192 -6.39 -13.13 -11.51
N GLY A 193 -7.42 -13.95 -11.74
CA GLY A 193 -7.47 -15.35 -11.29
C GLY A 193 -8.15 -15.53 -9.93
N GLU A 194 -8.17 -16.78 -9.47
CA GLU A 194 -8.93 -17.24 -8.29
C GLU A 194 -8.03 -17.60 -7.10
N VAL A 195 -6.74 -17.24 -7.16
CA VAL A 195 -5.76 -17.55 -6.11
C VAL A 195 -4.83 -16.38 -5.83
N ILE A 196 -4.27 -16.35 -4.62
CA ILE A 196 -3.11 -15.55 -4.24
C ILE A 196 -1.92 -16.46 -3.97
N ASN A 197 -0.79 -16.22 -4.63
CA ASN A 197 0.38 -17.05 -4.47
C ASN A 197 1.13 -16.68 -3.19
N ASP A 198 1.59 -17.70 -2.49
CA ASP A 198 2.60 -17.55 -1.44
C ASP A 198 3.99 -17.57 -2.07
N ASN A 199 4.69 -16.44 -2.00
CA ASN A 199 6.03 -16.28 -2.56
C ASN A 199 7.15 -16.86 -1.67
N THR A 200 6.80 -17.47 -0.53
CA THR A 200 7.77 -18.26 0.25
C THR A 200 7.99 -19.65 -0.36
N THR A 201 8.93 -20.39 0.21
CA THR A 201 9.17 -21.80 -0.17
C THR A 201 8.08 -22.76 0.32
N ASN A 202 7.15 -22.30 1.17
CA ASN A 202 6.05 -23.13 1.66
C ASN A 202 4.91 -23.28 0.65
N HIS A 203 4.79 -22.34 -0.31
CA HIS A 203 3.79 -22.37 -1.38
C HIS A 203 2.35 -22.58 -0.89
N LYS A 204 1.99 -21.98 0.25
CA LYS A 204 0.65 -22.05 0.83
C LYS A 204 -0.29 -21.06 0.11
N THR A 205 -0.63 -21.38 -1.13
CA THR A 205 -1.54 -20.58 -1.96
C THR A 205 -2.88 -20.38 -1.27
N GLY A 206 -3.39 -19.15 -1.29
CA GLY A 206 -4.73 -18.82 -0.80
C GLY A 206 -5.76 -18.90 -1.92
N THR A 207 -6.88 -19.58 -1.66
CA THR A 207 -8.00 -19.67 -2.62
C THR A 207 -8.96 -18.51 -2.39
N LEU A 208 -9.34 -17.81 -3.47
CA LEU A 208 -10.29 -16.70 -3.43
C LEU A 208 -11.72 -17.23 -3.51
N HIS A 209 -12.56 -16.79 -2.59
CA HIS A 209 -13.99 -17.09 -2.57
C HIS A 209 -14.79 -15.78 -2.68
N GLY A 210 -14.94 -15.26 -3.91
CA GLY A 210 -15.68 -14.02 -4.18
C GLY A 210 -14.87 -12.73 -4.40
N PRO A 211 -13.76 -12.43 -3.68
CA PRO A 211 -13.14 -11.11 -3.77
C PRO A 211 -12.61 -10.84 -5.17
N THR A 212 -12.65 -9.57 -5.56
CA THR A 212 -12.34 -9.14 -6.92
C THR A 212 -11.04 -8.36 -6.99
N TRP A 213 -10.31 -8.51 -8.09
CA TRP A 213 -9.09 -7.77 -8.32
C TRP A 213 -9.37 -6.30 -8.61
N LYS A 214 -8.59 -5.42 -7.98
CA LYS A 214 -8.55 -4.00 -8.28
C LYS A 214 -7.11 -3.61 -8.56
N THR A 215 -6.95 -2.70 -9.49
CA THR A 215 -5.68 -2.05 -9.77
C THR A 215 -5.76 -0.63 -9.22
N SER A 216 -4.69 -0.18 -8.56
CA SER A 216 -4.56 1.21 -8.15
C SER A 216 -4.56 2.08 -9.40
N GLN A 217 -5.48 3.01 -9.44
CA GLN A 217 -5.63 3.98 -10.51
C GLN A 217 -5.61 5.37 -9.88
N LEU A 218 -5.34 6.37 -10.70
CA LEU A 218 -5.53 7.75 -10.29
C LEU A 218 -7.02 7.97 -9.98
N ASP A 219 -7.33 8.56 -8.82
CA ASP A 219 -8.70 8.92 -8.47
C ASP A 219 -9.32 9.85 -9.53
N GLU A 220 -10.57 9.57 -9.93
CA GLU A 220 -11.39 10.41 -10.82
C GLU A 220 -12.16 11.45 -9.98
N ILE A 221 -11.88 12.74 -10.17
CA ILE A 221 -12.68 13.83 -9.58
C ILE A 221 -13.43 14.59 -10.69
N LEU A 222 -14.67 14.96 -10.39
CA LEU A 222 -15.50 15.83 -11.23
C LEU A 222 -15.19 17.31 -10.93
N ILE A 223 -14.52 17.99 -11.86
CA ILE A 223 -14.26 19.43 -11.77
C ILE A 223 -15.33 20.18 -12.55
N TRP A 224 -15.91 21.22 -11.95
CA TRP A 224 -16.81 22.12 -12.67
C TRP A 224 -16.05 22.93 -13.72
N GLY A 225 -16.41 22.78 -14.99
CA GLY A 225 -15.82 23.48 -16.12
C GLY A 225 -16.64 24.65 -16.63
N GLY A 226 -17.38 25.35 -15.76
CA GLY A 226 -18.22 26.50 -16.10
C GLY A 226 -19.62 26.14 -16.58
N ASN A 227 -19.77 25.14 -17.47
CA ASN A 227 -21.07 24.69 -18.00
C ASN A 227 -21.35 23.19 -17.84
N LYS A 228 -20.34 22.39 -17.46
CA LYS A 228 -20.47 20.95 -17.18
C LYS A 228 -19.38 20.48 -16.24
N TYR A 229 -19.65 19.45 -15.47
CA TYR A 229 -18.60 18.71 -14.75
C TYR A 229 -17.74 17.92 -15.74
N ARG A 230 -16.42 17.93 -15.54
CA ARG A 230 -15.44 17.15 -16.30
C ARG A 230 -14.72 16.19 -15.37
N LYS A 231 -14.58 14.94 -15.77
CA LYS A 231 -13.79 13.95 -15.05
C LYS A 231 -12.29 14.22 -15.27
N VAL A 232 -11.51 14.29 -14.20
CA VAL A 232 -10.05 14.38 -14.25
C VAL A 232 -9.47 13.26 -13.41
N ARG A 233 -8.58 12.46 -14.00
CA ARG A 233 -7.81 11.40 -13.32
C ARG A 233 -6.50 12.01 -12.86
N GLY A 234 -6.22 12.05 -11.56
CA GLY A 234 -4.91 12.58 -11.17
C GLY A 234 -4.53 12.96 -9.75
N PHE A 235 -5.30 12.62 -8.72
CA PHE A 235 -5.04 13.24 -7.42
C PHE A 235 -4.17 12.36 -6.52
N ILE A 236 -3.09 12.95 -5.98
CA ILE A 236 -2.40 12.43 -4.81
C ILE A 236 -2.96 13.16 -3.59
N VAL A 237 -3.37 12.39 -2.60
CA VAL A 237 -3.87 12.86 -1.32
C VAL A 237 -2.73 12.74 -0.29
N ASN A 238 -2.48 13.76 0.52
CA ASN A 238 -1.47 13.63 1.58
C ASN A 238 -1.91 12.67 2.69
N SER A 239 -1.01 12.41 3.64
CA SER A 239 -1.28 11.59 4.83
C SER A 239 -2.48 12.02 5.68
N ALA A 240 -2.95 13.26 5.53
CA ALA A 240 -4.12 13.78 6.24
C ALA A 240 -5.45 13.53 5.50
N GLY A 241 -5.43 13.17 4.21
CA GLY A 241 -6.64 13.09 3.39
C GLY A 241 -6.94 14.39 2.63
N GLU A 242 -6.00 15.32 2.57
CA GLU A 242 -6.13 16.58 1.83
C GLU A 242 -5.55 16.46 0.43
N LEU A 243 -6.16 17.17 -0.50
CA LEU A 243 -5.85 17.16 -1.93
C LEU A 243 -4.53 17.92 -2.17
N VAL A 244 -3.47 17.22 -2.63
CA VAL A 244 -2.12 17.82 -2.73
C VAL A 244 -1.64 18.02 -4.16
N GLU A 245 -2.18 17.30 -5.15
CA GLU A 245 -1.72 17.49 -6.53
C GLU A 245 -2.74 17.14 -7.63
N PHE A 246 -2.60 17.77 -8.80
CA PHE A 246 -3.37 17.48 -10.01
C PHE A 246 -2.48 16.79 -11.05
N TYR A 247 -2.86 15.61 -11.51
CA TYR A 247 -2.45 15.10 -12.82
C TYR A 247 -3.49 15.56 -13.85
N ARG A 248 -3.04 16.26 -14.90
CA ARG A 248 -3.79 16.42 -16.15
C ARG A 248 -2.89 15.92 -17.27
N PRO A 249 -3.38 15.13 -18.24
CA PRO A 249 -2.81 15.20 -19.58
C PRO A 249 -3.10 16.61 -20.07
N VAL A 250 -2.04 17.43 -20.24
CA VAL A 250 -2.18 18.82 -20.66
C VAL A 250 -2.54 18.86 -22.14
N THR A 251 -3.82 18.68 -22.46
CA THR A 251 -4.37 19.23 -23.70
C THR A 251 -4.94 20.61 -23.37
N ASN A 252 -4.20 21.62 -23.83
CA ASN A 252 -4.53 23.04 -23.91
C ASN A 252 -4.55 23.85 -22.60
N HIS A 253 -3.53 24.72 -22.52
CA HIS A 253 -3.51 26.04 -21.87
C HIS A 253 -4.09 26.15 -20.45
N THR A 254 -3.21 26.30 -19.44
CA THR A 254 -3.23 27.43 -18.48
C THR A 254 -2.03 27.31 -17.53
N ASN A 255 -1.30 28.41 -17.38
CA ASN A 255 -0.17 28.58 -16.47
C ASN A 255 -0.56 28.38 -15.00
N PHE A 256 0.15 27.52 -14.26
CA PHE A 256 0.17 27.56 -12.80
C PHE A 256 1.58 27.90 -12.33
N THR A 257 1.74 29.12 -11.78
CA THR A 257 2.91 29.47 -10.98
C THR A 257 2.51 29.85 -9.57
N THR A 258 3.00 29.05 -8.63
CA THR A 258 3.39 29.34 -7.24
C THR A 258 2.70 30.53 -6.57
N HIS A 259 1.59 30.27 -5.86
CA HIS A 259 1.31 30.81 -4.53
C HIS A 259 0.76 29.61 -3.73
N SER A 260 1.30 29.35 -2.54
CA SER A 260 0.96 28.23 -1.63
C SER A 260 1.83 26.96 -1.65
N GLY A 261 3.10 27.04 -2.05
CA GLY A 261 4.07 25.97 -1.69
C GLY A 261 3.74 24.56 -2.18
N MET A 262 3.00 24.43 -3.28
CA MET A 262 2.66 23.13 -3.88
C MET A 262 3.80 22.68 -4.80
N ALA A 263 4.49 21.59 -4.43
CA ALA A 263 5.45 20.92 -5.28
C ALA A 263 4.70 20.03 -6.29
N LEU A 264 5.03 20.17 -7.58
CA LEU A 264 4.72 19.17 -8.61
C LEU A 264 5.48 17.87 -8.28
N HIS A 265 4.91 16.69 -8.54
CA HIS A 265 5.40 15.38 -8.11
C HIS A 265 6.87 15.21 -8.48
N ALA A 266 7.70 15.31 -7.44
CA ALA A 266 9.06 15.79 -7.52
C ALA A 266 10.07 14.66 -7.66
N THR A 267 10.22 14.15 -8.87
CA THR A 267 11.57 13.76 -9.30
C THR A 267 11.83 14.35 -10.68
N GLN A 268 11.70 15.67 -10.73
CA GLN A 268 12.25 16.46 -11.80
C GLN A 268 13.53 17.09 -11.29
N THR A 269 14.51 17.10 -12.17
CA THR A 269 15.81 17.63 -11.88
C THR A 269 16.35 18.29 -13.13
N LEU A 270 17.42 19.03 -12.97
CA LEU A 270 18.03 19.80 -14.04
C LEU A 270 19.42 19.26 -14.32
N THR A 271 19.81 19.17 -15.58
CA THR A 271 21.21 18.94 -15.94
C THR A 271 22.08 20.05 -15.35
N LYS A 272 23.14 19.68 -14.64
CA LYS A 272 24.07 20.63 -14.01
C LYS A 272 24.93 21.37 -15.02
N SER A 273 25.19 20.73 -16.17
CA SER A 273 26.01 21.22 -17.26
C SER A 273 25.40 20.81 -18.61
N GLU A 274 25.98 21.33 -19.69
CA GLU A 274 25.71 20.81 -21.02
C GLU A 274 26.15 19.34 -21.12
N VAL A 275 25.43 18.58 -21.96
CA VAL A 275 25.61 17.14 -22.13
C VAL A 275 25.68 16.83 -23.62
N ASN A 276 26.73 16.13 -24.04
CA ASN A 276 26.97 15.80 -25.44
C ASN A 276 26.22 14.54 -25.88
N THR A 277 25.93 14.44 -27.19
CA THR A 277 25.49 13.20 -27.83
C THR A 277 26.42 12.04 -27.48
N GLY A 278 25.85 10.86 -27.20
CA GLY A 278 26.58 9.66 -26.82
C GLY A 278 26.98 9.58 -25.34
N SER A 279 26.73 10.62 -24.54
CA SER A 279 26.96 10.58 -23.10
C SER A 279 26.13 9.46 -22.44
N THR A 280 26.74 8.76 -21.49
CA THR A 280 26.08 7.72 -20.68
C THR A 280 25.90 8.13 -19.22
N VAL A 281 26.30 9.35 -18.87
CA VAL A 281 26.20 9.89 -17.52
C VAL A 281 25.52 11.25 -17.58
N LEU A 282 24.50 11.41 -16.75
CA LEU A 282 23.71 12.63 -16.64
C LEU A 282 23.86 13.18 -15.22
N SER A 283 24.70 14.21 -15.07
CA SER A 283 24.87 14.91 -13.80
C SER A 283 23.70 15.86 -13.57
N VAL A 284 22.92 15.58 -12.53
CA VAL A 284 21.68 16.30 -12.23
C VAL A 284 21.76 17.11 -10.95
N ALA A 285 20.90 18.11 -10.80
CA ALA A 285 20.82 18.96 -9.62
C ALA A 285 20.56 18.14 -8.34
N ASN A 286 19.64 17.18 -8.45
CA ASN A 286 19.24 16.23 -7.42
C ASN A 286 18.78 14.90 -8.05
N ALA A 287 19.33 13.77 -7.63
CA ALA A 287 18.91 12.44 -8.09
C ALA A 287 17.93 11.73 -7.12
N ALA A 288 17.59 12.37 -5.99
CA ALA A 288 16.69 11.80 -5.00
C ALA A 288 15.31 11.53 -5.62
N GLY A 289 14.91 10.26 -5.63
CA GLY A 289 13.68 9.80 -6.25
C GLY A 289 13.85 9.22 -7.65
N PHE A 290 15.05 9.12 -8.23
CA PHE A 290 15.26 8.21 -9.37
C PHE A 290 15.60 6.80 -8.87
N PHE A 291 15.33 5.76 -9.67
CA PHE A 291 15.72 4.38 -9.35
C PHE A 291 16.27 3.62 -10.56
N ILE A 292 17.04 2.56 -10.33
CA ILE A 292 17.64 1.73 -11.38
C ILE A 292 16.54 0.96 -12.14
N GLY A 293 16.64 0.91 -13.47
CA GLY A 293 15.64 0.32 -14.36
C GLY A 293 14.52 1.28 -14.76
N GLN A 294 14.59 2.55 -14.35
CA GLN A 294 13.61 3.57 -14.66
C GLN A 294 13.82 4.21 -16.03
N GLU A 295 12.76 4.36 -16.81
CA GLU A 295 12.73 5.24 -17.98
C GLU A 295 12.59 6.71 -17.57
N ILE A 296 13.46 7.57 -18.10
CA ILE A 296 13.47 9.02 -17.89
C ILE A 296 13.43 9.76 -19.23
N THR A 297 12.77 10.91 -19.25
CA THR A 297 12.70 11.82 -20.39
C THR A 297 13.59 13.02 -20.13
N ILE A 298 14.38 13.39 -21.12
CA ILE A 298 15.24 14.58 -21.12
C ILE A 298 14.72 15.55 -22.17
N ASN A 299 14.47 16.80 -21.79
CA ASN A 299 13.97 17.85 -22.70
C ASN A 299 14.62 19.20 -22.39
N ASP A 300 15.14 19.89 -23.41
CA ASP A 300 15.72 21.25 -23.30
C ASP A 300 14.93 22.34 -24.04
N GLY A 301 13.71 22.02 -24.45
CA GLY A 301 12.81 22.85 -25.26
C GLY A 301 13.08 22.77 -26.76
N THR A 302 14.12 22.06 -27.20
CA THR A 302 14.43 21.82 -28.63
C THR A 302 14.47 20.33 -28.95
N ASN A 303 15.13 19.54 -28.11
CA ASN A 303 15.25 18.10 -28.25
C ASN A 303 14.50 17.40 -27.11
N THR A 304 13.95 16.21 -27.39
CA THR A 304 13.34 15.32 -26.39
C THR A 304 13.74 13.89 -26.66
N GLU A 305 14.17 13.17 -25.63
CA GLU A 305 14.42 11.72 -25.76
C GLU A 305 14.18 10.97 -24.44
N GLN A 306 13.93 9.67 -24.57
CA GLN A 306 13.74 8.76 -23.45
C GLN A 306 14.94 7.83 -23.32
N VAL A 307 15.42 7.65 -22.09
CA VAL A 307 16.56 6.79 -21.76
C VAL A 307 16.31 6.03 -20.46
N ALA A 308 16.90 4.84 -20.35
CA ALA A 308 16.82 4.02 -19.15
C ALA A 308 17.96 4.34 -18.18
N VAL A 309 17.65 4.49 -16.89
CA VAL A 309 18.64 4.61 -15.81
C VAL A 309 19.19 3.23 -15.45
N THR A 310 20.49 3.04 -15.60
CA THR A 310 21.18 1.76 -15.37
C THR A 310 22.00 1.73 -14.08
N ALA A 311 22.39 2.89 -13.54
CA ALA A 311 23.00 3.02 -12.21
C ALA A 311 22.82 4.45 -11.66
N ILE A 312 22.97 4.64 -10.36
CA ILE A 312 22.89 5.95 -9.69
C ILE A 312 24.07 6.07 -8.72
N ASN A 313 24.87 7.13 -8.86
CA ASN A 313 25.97 7.44 -7.94
C ASN A 313 25.87 8.90 -7.48
N GLY A 314 25.40 9.12 -6.26
CA GLY A 314 25.12 10.46 -5.75
C GLY A 314 24.09 11.17 -6.62
N ASN A 315 24.51 12.23 -7.32
CA ASN A 315 23.66 13.02 -8.22
C ASN A 315 23.93 12.74 -9.71
N ASP A 316 24.65 11.66 -10.03
CA ASP A 316 24.91 11.25 -11.40
C ASP A 316 24.07 10.02 -11.73
N LEU A 317 23.27 10.13 -12.81
CA LEU A 317 22.48 9.03 -13.34
C LEU A 317 23.26 8.39 -14.50
N THR A 318 23.61 7.11 -14.39
CA THR A 318 24.09 6.35 -15.55
C THR A 318 22.90 5.94 -16.38
N ILE A 319 22.96 6.20 -17.68
CA ILE A 319 21.85 6.05 -18.62
C ILE A 319 22.30 5.32 -19.89
N THR A 320 21.33 4.84 -20.67
CA THR A 320 21.61 4.44 -22.06
C THR A 320 22.15 5.63 -22.88
N PRO A 321 23.05 5.41 -23.86
CA PRO A 321 23.68 6.51 -24.60
C PRO A 321 22.68 7.48 -25.23
N LEU A 322 22.86 8.77 -24.96
CA LEU A 322 22.03 9.85 -25.53
C LEU A 322 22.15 9.90 -27.06
N GLN A 323 21.05 10.15 -27.76
CA GLN A 323 21.05 10.39 -29.21
C GLN A 323 21.22 11.88 -29.53
N ASN A 324 20.81 12.74 -28.61
CA ASN A 324 20.89 14.19 -28.75
C ASN A 324 21.86 14.83 -27.74
N ALA A 325 22.31 16.05 -28.05
CA ALA A 325 22.96 16.91 -27.08
C ALA A 325 21.90 17.77 -26.37
N TYR A 326 22.15 18.06 -25.09
CA TYR A 326 21.25 18.84 -24.23
C TYR A 326 21.98 19.98 -23.54
N LYS A 327 21.32 21.13 -23.46
CA LYS A 327 21.84 22.29 -22.74
C LYS A 327 21.84 22.07 -21.22
N ARG A 328 22.62 22.89 -20.52
CA ARG A 328 22.48 23.04 -19.07
C ARG A 328 21.04 23.44 -18.74
N ASN A 329 20.51 22.93 -17.62
CA ASN A 329 19.13 23.10 -17.19
C ASN A 329 18.09 22.45 -18.10
N ALA A 330 18.49 21.44 -18.89
CA ALA A 330 17.53 20.53 -19.49
C ALA A 330 16.76 19.80 -18.38
N ILE A 331 15.45 19.67 -18.58
CA ILE A 331 14.56 19.00 -17.64
C ILE A 331 14.75 17.51 -17.79
N VAL A 332 15.00 16.85 -16.66
CA VAL A 332 15.06 15.40 -16.57
C VAL A 332 13.93 14.96 -15.65
N GLY A 333 13.02 14.14 -16.17
CA GLY A 333 11.88 13.63 -15.42
C GLY A 333 11.60 12.17 -15.74
N ARG A 334 10.77 11.50 -14.96
CA ARG A 334 10.36 10.12 -15.23
C ARG A 334 9.44 10.07 -16.46
N SER A 335 9.63 9.12 -17.39
CA SER A 335 8.99 9.06 -18.73
C SER A 335 7.47 8.79 -18.79
N ILE A 336 6.75 8.89 -17.68
CA ILE A 336 5.27 8.80 -17.67
C ILE A 336 4.59 10.15 -18.01
N ALA A 337 5.23 11.02 -18.79
CA ALA A 337 4.68 12.31 -19.20
C ALA A 337 5.12 12.64 -20.64
N GLU A 338 4.15 12.92 -21.53
CA GLU A 338 4.44 13.57 -22.82
C GLU A 338 4.94 15.00 -22.56
N VAL A 339 6.09 15.35 -23.13
CA VAL A 339 6.62 16.72 -23.09
C VAL A 339 6.23 17.42 -24.39
N ASN A 340 5.53 18.56 -24.30
CA ASN A 340 5.02 19.30 -25.47
C ASN A 340 5.63 20.73 -25.51
N ASP A 341 6.20 21.09 -26.66
CA ASP A 341 7.17 22.17 -26.88
C ASP A 341 6.61 23.62 -26.84
N LYS A 342 5.64 23.95 -25.98
CA LYS A 342 4.86 25.22 -26.11
C LYS A 342 4.75 26.13 -24.88
N LEU A 343 5.70 26.13 -23.94
CA LEU A 343 5.61 26.99 -22.76
C LEU A 343 6.35 28.34 -22.92
N THR A 344 5.59 29.43 -23.10
CA THR A 344 6.04 30.82 -22.85
C THR A 344 5.15 31.49 -21.79
N PHE A 345 5.77 32.22 -20.87
CA PHE A 345 5.22 32.65 -19.57
C PHE A 345 4.47 33.98 -19.62
N ARG A 346 3.16 34.05 -19.29
CA ARG A 346 2.46 35.30 -18.85
C ARG A 346 1.24 35.07 -17.93
N SER A 347 1.32 35.69 -16.73
CA SER A 347 0.30 36.22 -15.77
C SER A 347 -0.80 35.38 -15.06
N ARG A 348 -1.05 35.79 -13.79
CA ARG A 348 -1.82 35.24 -12.65
C ARG A 348 -3.36 35.30 -12.74
N ILE A 349 -4.07 34.32 -12.13
CA ILE A 349 -5.43 34.46 -11.52
C ILE A 349 -5.57 33.50 -10.30
N THR A 350 -6.25 33.94 -9.23
CA THR A 350 -6.49 33.22 -7.95
C THR A 350 -7.92 32.66 -7.87
N TYR A 351 -8.15 31.50 -7.22
CA TYR A 351 -9.49 30.99 -6.86
C TYR A 351 -9.53 30.42 -5.42
N SER A 352 -10.68 30.53 -4.77
CA SER A 352 -11.01 29.97 -3.44
C SER A 352 -12.00 28.81 -3.57
N VAL A 353 -11.88 27.77 -2.73
CA VAL A 353 -12.83 26.64 -2.67
C VAL A 353 -13.38 26.51 -1.25
N SER A 354 -14.71 26.51 -1.12
CA SER A 354 -15.43 26.11 0.10
C SER A 354 -15.88 24.66 -0.02
N ILE A 355 -15.74 23.90 1.06
CA ILE A 355 -16.15 22.51 1.18
C ILE A 355 -17.46 22.46 1.98
N ASN A 356 -18.49 21.80 1.46
CA ASN A 356 -19.65 21.35 2.22
C ASN A 356 -19.54 19.84 2.45
#